data_AF-A0A8C4VLA6-F1
#
_entry.id   AF-A0A8C4VLA6-F1
#
_cell.length_a   1.000
_cell.length_b   1.000
_cell.length_c   1.000
_cell.angle_alpha   90.00
_cell.angle_beta   90.00
_cell.angle_gamma   90.00
#
_symmetry.space_group_name_H-M   'P 1'
#
loop_
_entity.id
_entity.type
_entity.pdbx_description
1 polymer ?
#
loop_
_entity_poly.entity_id
_entity_poly.type
_entity_poly.pdbx_seq_one_letter_code
_entity_poly.pdbx_strand_id
1 'polypeptide(L)'
;MAIRKKSSKNPPVLSHEFIVQNHADIVSCVAMVFLLGLMFEITAKAAVIFVTLQYNVTIPATEEQSTETISLYHYGIKDLATVFFYMLVAIIMHAIIQEYVLDKINRRMHFSKTKHSKFNESGQLSAFYLFSCVWGMNILVSENYVSDPTSLWKDYPHTLIPFQMKFFYISQLAYWFHAFPELYFQKTKKEDIPRQLVYIGLYLFHIAGAYLLNLTRLGLVLLVLHYFVEFLFHISRLFYFSDEKYQKGFSLWAGLFVFGRLLTLILSVLTVGFGLARAENQDLSLTTGNFNVLGIRIIVLSSICGTQAFMMWKFINFQLRRWREHSSSQPQSLKKKFVTTKGRPSKKERENGLNGTVTSNGADSPRRRKEKSS
;
A
#
# COMPACT_ATOMS: atom_id res chain seq x y z
N MET A 1 -32.23 -37.73 4.41
CA MET A 1 -31.88 -36.63 5.33
C MET A 1 -30.38 -36.71 5.63
N ALA A 2 -29.54 -36.03 4.85
CA ALA A 2 -28.08 -36.12 5.02
C ALA A 2 -27.66 -35.27 6.22
N ILE A 3 -27.26 -35.95 7.29
CA ILE A 3 -26.73 -35.34 8.51
C ILE A 3 -25.43 -34.65 8.14
N ARG A 4 -25.50 -33.32 8.02
CA ARG A 4 -24.34 -32.44 7.88
C ARG A 4 -23.49 -32.59 9.14
N LYS A 5 -22.40 -33.36 9.04
CA LYS A 5 -21.39 -33.53 10.10
C LYS A 5 -21.02 -32.14 10.62
N LYS A 6 -21.24 -31.89 11.93
CA LYS A 6 -20.75 -30.68 12.60
C LYS A 6 -19.25 -30.61 12.38
N SER A 7 -18.80 -29.53 11.73
CA SER A 7 -17.37 -29.23 11.60
C SER A 7 -16.74 -29.24 12.98
N SER A 8 -15.71 -30.07 13.20
CA SER A 8 -14.93 -30.02 14.43
C SER A 8 -14.35 -28.63 14.56
N LYS A 9 -14.44 -28.04 15.76
CA LYS A 9 -13.91 -26.69 16.02
C LYS A 9 -12.42 -26.56 15.67
N ASN A 10 -11.70 -27.68 15.63
CA ASN A 10 -10.31 -27.76 15.20
C ASN A 10 -10.22 -28.56 13.89
N PRO A 11 -9.65 -27.99 12.81
CA PRO A 11 -9.41 -28.70 11.57
C PRO A 11 -8.30 -29.76 11.75
N PRO A 12 -8.23 -30.78 10.88
CA PRO A 12 -7.13 -31.76 10.93
C PRO A 12 -5.76 -31.09 10.84
N VAL A 13 -4.80 -31.58 11.61
CA VAL A 13 -3.42 -31.08 11.64
C VAL A 13 -2.83 -31.11 10.22
N LEU A 14 -2.15 -30.04 9.80
CA LEU A 14 -1.63 -29.80 8.43
C LEU A 14 -2.66 -29.70 7.29
N SER A 15 -3.97 -29.69 7.59
CA SER A 15 -4.95 -29.36 6.56
C SER A 15 -4.83 -27.90 6.11
N HIS A 16 -5.37 -27.60 4.92
CA HIS A 16 -5.45 -26.24 4.41
C HIS A 16 -6.10 -25.27 5.43
N GLU A 17 -7.15 -25.72 6.13
CA GLU A 17 -7.81 -24.88 7.14
C GLU A 17 -6.97 -24.68 8.39
N PHE A 18 -6.19 -25.69 8.79
CA PHE A 18 -5.25 -25.58 9.91
C PHE A 18 -4.15 -24.55 9.63
N ILE A 19 -3.55 -24.59 8.44
CA ILE A 19 -2.48 -23.65 8.06
C ILE A 19 -3.01 -22.22 8.06
N VAL A 20 -4.19 -21.98 7.47
CA VAL A 20 -4.77 -20.64 7.41
C VAL A 20 -5.12 -20.10 8.81
N GLN A 21 -5.64 -20.95 9.71
CA GLN A 21 -5.99 -20.52 11.06
C GLN A 21 -4.78 -20.24 11.95
N ASN A 22 -3.69 -20.99 11.80
CA ASN A 22 -2.52 -20.92 12.68
C ASN A 22 -1.30 -20.29 11.97
N HIS A 23 -1.50 -19.55 10.87
CA HIS A 23 -0.40 -19.02 10.06
C HIS A 23 0.56 -18.14 10.87
N ALA A 24 0.03 -17.32 11.79
CA ALA A 24 0.85 -16.46 12.65
C ALA A 24 1.81 -17.27 13.54
N ASP A 25 1.31 -18.32 14.18
CA ASP A 25 2.11 -19.20 15.03
C ASP A 25 3.13 -20.00 14.22
N ILE A 26 2.73 -20.55 13.07
CA ILE A 26 3.63 -21.29 12.17
C ILE A 26 4.77 -20.39 11.70
N VAL A 27 4.44 -19.17 11.24
CA VAL A 27 5.44 -18.21 10.75
C VAL A 27 6.32 -17.70 11.91
N SER A 28 5.76 -17.53 13.11
CA SER A 28 6.53 -17.23 14.32
C SER A 28 7.54 -18.32 14.65
N CYS A 29 7.14 -19.60 14.56
CA CYS A 29 8.08 -20.71 14.72
C CYS A 29 9.22 -20.66 13.68
N VAL A 30 8.91 -20.34 12.41
CA VAL A 30 9.94 -20.19 11.36
C VAL A 30 10.87 -19.02 11.66
N ALA A 31 10.34 -17.87 12.06
CA ALA A 31 11.15 -16.71 12.45
C ALA A 31 12.06 -17.03 13.65
N MET A 32 11.55 -17.78 14.62
CA MET A 32 12.28 -18.22 15.81
C MET A 32 13.48 -19.12 15.47
N VAL A 33 13.43 -19.91 14.40
CA VAL A 33 14.60 -20.70 13.94
C VAL A 33 15.79 -19.79 13.63
N PHE A 34 15.57 -18.65 12.97
CA PHE A 34 16.64 -17.69 12.70
C PHE A 34 17.15 -17.03 13.97
N LEU A 35 16.26 -16.65 14.89
CA LEU A 35 16.64 -16.03 16.17
C LEU A 35 17.43 -16.98 17.07
N LEU A 36 16.98 -18.23 17.23
CA LEU A 36 17.71 -19.27 17.96
C LEU A 36 19.02 -19.64 17.25
N GLY A 37 19.04 -19.56 15.92
CA GLY A 37 20.26 -19.73 15.13
C GLY A 37 21.36 -18.72 15.47
N LEU A 38 21.02 -17.54 16.01
CA LEU A 38 22.02 -16.57 16.50
C LEU A 38 22.68 -16.99 17.82
N MET A 39 22.10 -17.94 18.56
CA MET A 39 22.62 -18.36 19.88
C MET A 39 23.83 -19.29 19.78
N PHE A 40 24.05 -19.97 18.65
CA PHE A 40 25.17 -20.88 18.45
C PHE A 40 26.12 -20.35 17.37
N GLU A 41 27.43 -20.40 17.65
CA GLU A 41 28.47 -19.78 16.80
C GLU A 41 28.44 -20.26 15.34
N ILE A 42 28.21 -21.57 15.13
CA ILE A 42 28.17 -22.17 13.78
C ILE A 42 26.96 -21.68 13.00
N THR A 43 25.77 -21.69 13.61
CA THR A 43 24.52 -21.28 12.96
C THR A 43 24.39 -19.76 12.85
N ALA A 44 25.06 -19.00 13.73
CA ALA A 44 25.01 -17.54 13.75
C ALA A 44 25.53 -16.95 12.44
N LYS A 45 26.57 -17.54 11.84
CA LYS A 45 27.10 -17.10 10.54
C LYS A 45 26.06 -17.13 9.42
N ALA A 46 25.12 -18.08 9.48
CA ALA A 46 24.01 -18.16 8.53
C ALA A 46 22.83 -17.27 8.94
N ALA A 47 22.44 -17.31 10.22
CA ALA A 47 21.29 -16.56 10.74
C ALA A 47 21.46 -15.04 10.65
N VAL A 48 22.67 -14.51 10.86
CA VAL A 48 22.97 -13.08 10.77
C VAL A 48 22.60 -12.50 9.40
N ILE A 49 22.75 -13.27 8.31
CA ILE A 49 22.42 -12.83 6.94
C ILE A 49 20.93 -12.44 6.83
N PHE A 50 20.07 -13.12 7.58
CA PHE A 50 18.63 -12.90 7.60
C PHE A 50 18.23 -11.76 8.54
N VAL A 51 18.88 -11.65 9.70
CA VAL A 51 18.40 -10.74 10.77
C VAL A 51 18.99 -9.33 10.67
N THR A 52 20.26 -9.19 10.26
CA THR A 52 20.94 -7.88 10.26
C THR A 52 20.97 -7.25 8.87
N LEU A 53 21.14 -5.93 8.81
CA LEU A 53 21.40 -5.25 7.54
C LEU A 53 22.78 -5.65 7.00
N GLN A 54 22.83 -5.97 5.71
CA GLN A 54 24.04 -6.45 5.04
C GLN A 54 24.86 -5.30 4.45
N TYR A 55 26.13 -5.56 4.11
CA TYR A 55 27.02 -4.60 3.43
C TYR A 55 27.32 -3.30 4.20
N ASN A 56 27.57 -3.42 5.51
CA ASN A 56 28.06 -2.30 6.34
C ASN A 56 29.47 -1.88 5.90
N VAL A 57 29.68 -0.57 5.77
CA VAL A 57 30.96 0.12 5.60
C VAL A 57 31.10 1.13 6.75
N THR A 58 32.11 0.95 7.59
CA THR A 58 32.44 1.87 8.68
C THR A 58 33.47 2.87 8.22
N ILE A 59 33.13 4.16 8.26
CA ILE A 59 34.03 5.26 7.89
C ILE A 59 34.40 6.01 9.17
N PRO A 60 35.70 6.29 9.44
CA PRO A 60 36.08 7.18 10.53
C PRO A 60 35.54 8.59 10.24
N ALA A 61 34.82 9.20 11.18
CA ALA A 61 34.47 10.61 11.06
C ALA A 61 35.77 11.44 10.96
N THR A 62 35.84 12.31 9.96
CA THR A 62 37.05 13.09 9.67
C THR A 62 37.48 13.93 10.88
N GLU A 63 38.80 13.97 11.04
CA GLU A 63 39.67 14.57 12.06
C GLU A 63 39.13 15.73 12.94
N GLU A 64 39.54 15.67 14.21
CA GLU A 64 39.27 16.58 15.33
C GLU A 64 37.94 16.36 16.09
N GLN A 65 38.00 15.42 17.05
CA GLN A 65 37.14 15.34 18.26
C GLN A 65 35.79 14.62 18.22
N SER A 66 35.66 13.50 17.51
CA SER A 66 34.71 12.47 17.96
C SER A 66 35.16 11.05 17.64
N THR A 67 35.10 10.18 18.65
CA THR A 67 35.23 8.72 18.54
C THR A 67 33.97 8.11 17.88
N GLU A 68 33.36 8.80 16.92
CA GLU A 68 32.10 8.39 16.28
C GLU A 68 32.39 7.83 14.89
N THR A 69 32.31 6.51 14.76
CA THR A 69 32.33 5.84 13.45
C THR A 69 30.95 5.91 12.82
N ILE A 70 30.84 6.45 11.61
CA ILE A 70 29.58 6.45 10.86
C ILE A 70 29.48 5.13 10.09
N SER A 71 28.42 4.36 10.35
CA SER A 71 28.11 3.12 9.61
C SER A 71 27.18 3.41 8.44
N LEU A 72 27.69 3.25 7.22
CA LEU A 72 26.93 3.36 5.97
C LEU A 72 26.78 1.99 5.32
N TYR A 73 25.87 1.88 4.35
CA TYR A 73 25.54 0.59 3.74
C TYR A 73 25.43 0.69 2.22
N HIS A 74 25.96 -0.32 1.53
CA HIS A 74 25.61 -0.56 0.13
C HIS A 74 24.35 -1.43 0.02
N TYR A 75 23.69 -1.45 -1.13
CA TYR A 75 22.72 -2.51 -1.43
C TYR A 75 23.43 -3.76 -1.97
N GLY A 76 22.79 -4.92 -1.88
CA GLY A 76 23.26 -6.10 -2.60
C GLY A 76 22.36 -7.33 -2.44
N ILE A 77 22.73 -8.43 -3.08
CA ILE A 77 21.87 -9.62 -3.19
C ILE A 77 21.50 -10.24 -1.83
N LYS A 78 22.38 -10.13 -0.82
CA LYS A 78 22.10 -10.66 0.53
C LYS A 78 20.94 -9.95 1.21
N ASP A 79 20.59 -8.74 0.76
CA ASP A 79 19.42 -8.02 1.27
C ASP A 79 18.11 -8.77 0.98
N LEU A 80 18.06 -9.67 -0.02
CA LEU A 80 16.90 -10.53 -0.24
C LEU A 80 16.61 -11.47 0.95
N ALA A 81 17.66 -11.98 1.60
CA ALA A 81 17.50 -12.81 2.80
C ALA A 81 16.95 -11.97 3.96
N THR A 82 17.42 -10.73 4.09
CA THR A 82 16.94 -9.78 5.08
C THR A 82 15.48 -9.39 4.82
N VAL A 83 15.12 -9.08 3.58
CA VAL A 83 13.72 -8.83 3.16
C VAL A 83 12.83 -10.04 3.47
N PHE A 84 13.29 -11.25 3.22
CA PHE A 84 12.55 -12.47 3.56
C PHE A 84 12.29 -12.59 5.06
N PHE A 85 13.30 -12.36 5.90
CA PHE A 85 13.12 -12.40 7.35
C PHE A 85 12.12 -11.35 7.84
N TYR A 86 12.26 -10.09 7.41
CA TYR A 86 11.34 -9.03 7.78
C TYR A 86 9.93 -9.23 7.17
N MET A 87 9.79 -9.99 6.08
CA MET A 87 8.49 -10.41 5.57
C MET A 87 7.80 -11.36 6.55
N LEU A 88 8.54 -12.28 7.20
CA LEU A 88 7.99 -13.13 8.28
C LEU A 88 7.52 -12.27 9.45
N VAL A 89 8.33 -11.28 9.85
CA VAL A 89 7.97 -10.31 10.89
C VAL A 89 6.71 -9.52 10.48
N ALA A 90 6.58 -9.12 9.22
CA ALA A 90 5.40 -8.43 8.71
C ALA A 90 4.13 -9.31 8.78
N ILE A 91 4.22 -10.61 8.46
CA ILE A 91 3.10 -11.56 8.64
C ILE A 91 2.66 -11.60 10.10
N ILE A 92 3.61 -11.73 11.03
CA ILE A 92 3.32 -11.81 12.48
C ILE A 92 2.67 -10.49 12.96
N MET A 93 3.24 -9.34 12.58
CA MET A 93 2.71 -8.03 12.94
C MET A 93 1.31 -7.80 12.39
N HIS A 94 1.06 -8.20 11.15
CA HIS A 94 -0.27 -8.10 10.53
C HIS A 94 -1.29 -8.92 11.31
N ALA A 95 -0.97 -10.17 11.67
CA ALA A 95 -1.83 -11.02 12.49
C ALA A 95 -2.11 -10.42 13.88
N ILE A 96 -1.10 -9.86 14.55
CA ILE A 96 -1.26 -9.18 15.84
C ILE A 96 -2.21 -7.99 15.73
N ILE A 97 -2.00 -7.12 14.74
CA ILE A 97 -2.89 -5.96 14.50
C ILE A 97 -4.31 -6.43 14.20
N GLN A 98 -4.45 -7.52 13.42
CA GLN A 98 -5.74 -8.10 13.07
C GLN A 98 -6.51 -8.55 14.31
N GLU A 99 -5.89 -9.39 15.14
CA GLU A 99 -6.54 -10.05 16.28
C GLU A 99 -6.80 -9.08 17.44
N TYR A 100 -5.78 -8.30 17.82
CA TYR A 100 -5.82 -7.49 19.05
C TYR A 100 -6.47 -6.13 18.84
N VAL A 101 -6.39 -5.56 17.63
CA VAL A 101 -6.92 -4.22 17.33
C VAL A 101 -8.19 -4.31 16.50
N LEU A 102 -8.09 -4.80 15.27
CA LEU A 102 -9.17 -4.69 14.28
C LEU A 102 -10.38 -5.56 14.64
N ASP A 103 -10.15 -6.83 14.98
CA ASP A 103 -11.22 -7.75 15.37
C ASP A 103 -11.85 -7.35 16.71
N LYS A 104 -11.10 -6.67 17.58
CA LYS A 104 -11.67 -6.12 18.83
C LYS A 104 -12.63 -4.97 18.54
N ILE A 105 -12.28 -4.06 17.62
CA ILE A 105 -13.14 -2.95 17.20
C ILE A 105 -14.38 -3.48 16.47
N ASN A 106 -14.19 -4.42 15.53
CA ASN A 106 -15.29 -5.00 14.77
C ASN A 106 -16.33 -5.71 15.65
N ARG A 107 -15.88 -6.44 16.67
CA ARG A 107 -16.77 -7.10 17.64
C ARG A 107 -17.62 -6.10 18.42
N ARG A 108 -17.11 -4.89 18.67
CA ARG A 108 -17.87 -3.80 19.32
C ARG A 108 -18.86 -3.12 18.37
N MET A 109 -18.50 -2.98 17.11
CA MET A 109 -19.27 -2.20 16.12
C MET A 109 -20.31 -3.02 15.34
N HIS A 110 -20.35 -4.34 15.50
CA HIS A 110 -21.33 -5.25 14.89
C HIS A 110 -21.52 -5.05 13.37
N PHE A 111 -20.44 -4.90 12.62
CA PHE A 111 -20.49 -4.69 11.18
C PHE A 111 -21.02 -5.91 10.40
N SER A 112 -21.65 -5.64 9.25
CA SER A 112 -22.00 -6.69 8.28
C SER A 112 -20.75 -7.36 7.72
N LYS A 113 -20.87 -8.59 7.22
CA LYS A 113 -19.72 -9.38 6.70
C LYS A 113 -18.90 -8.64 5.63
N THR A 114 -19.57 -7.91 4.73
CA THR A 114 -18.91 -7.13 3.67
C THR A 114 -18.20 -5.90 4.23
N LYS A 115 -18.83 -5.19 5.18
CA LYS A 115 -18.25 -4.01 5.83
C LYS A 115 -17.06 -4.39 6.70
N HIS A 116 -17.15 -5.53 7.39
CA HIS A 116 -16.08 -6.10 8.20
C HIS A 116 -14.80 -6.35 7.39
N SER A 117 -14.90 -7.04 6.25
CA SER A 117 -13.74 -7.31 5.39
C SER A 117 -13.09 -6.02 4.87
N LYS A 118 -13.89 -5.05 4.41
CA LYS A 118 -13.38 -3.74 3.95
C LYS A 118 -12.78 -2.91 5.10
N PHE A 119 -13.33 -3.02 6.31
CA PHE A 119 -12.80 -2.35 7.50
C PHE A 119 -11.44 -2.93 7.88
N ASN A 120 -11.28 -4.26 7.86
CA ASN A 120 -10.02 -4.93 8.15
C ASN A 120 -8.92 -4.54 7.18
N GLU A 121 -9.18 -4.62 5.88
CA GLU A 121 -8.24 -4.19 4.83
C GLU A 121 -7.82 -2.73 5.05
N SER A 122 -8.79 -1.84 5.29
CA SER A 122 -8.50 -0.43 5.53
C SER A 122 -7.75 -0.19 6.85
N GLY A 123 -8.03 -0.99 7.88
CA GLY A 123 -7.38 -0.92 9.18
C GLY A 123 -5.90 -1.27 9.10
N GLN A 124 -5.59 -2.39 8.44
CA GLN A 124 -4.21 -2.84 8.22
C GLN A 124 -3.41 -1.82 7.41
N LEU A 125 -3.98 -1.36 6.30
CA LEU A 125 -3.32 -0.36 5.45
C LEU A 125 -3.15 0.99 6.16
N SER A 126 -4.15 1.45 6.92
CA SER A 126 -4.01 2.66 7.75
C SER A 126 -2.86 2.55 8.76
N ALA A 127 -2.75 1.42 9.47
CA ALA A 127 -1.69 1.22 10.45
C ALA A 127 -0.31 1.24 9.80
N PHE A 128 -0.15 0.53 8.68
CA PHE A 128 1.09 0.49 7.91
C PHE A 128 1.46 1.88 7.37
N TYR A 129 0.54 2.56 6.69
CA TYR A 129 0.85 3.87 6.10
C TYR A 129 1.18 4.92 7.15
N LEU A 130 0.50 4.91 8.30
CA LEU A 130 0.83 5.83 9.40
C LEU A 130 2.27 5.60 9.89
N PHE A 131 2.60 4.35 10.23
CA PHE A 131 3.93 4.00 10.72
C PHE A 131 5.02 4.35 9.70
N SER A 132 4.85 3.93 8.44
CA SER A 132 5.80 4.20 7.36
C SER A 132 5.91 5.69 7.03
N CYS A 133 4.82 6.46 7.10
CA CYS A 133 4.86 7.90 6.88
C CYS A 133 5.62 8.62 8.00
N VAL A 134 5.38 8.26 9.27
CA VAL A 134 6.08 8.87 10.42
C VAL A 134 7.56 8.53 10.37
N TRP A 135 7.92 7.27 10.13
CA TRP A 135 9.32 6.84 10.02
C TRP A 135 10.01 7.50 8.83
N GLY A 136 9.40 7.49 7.66
CA GLY A 136 9.96 8.14 6.48
C GLY A 136 10.11 9.65 6.66
N MET A 137 9.14 10.32 7.28
CA MET A 137 9.25 11.75 7.60
C MET A 137 10.40 12.02 8.58
N ASN A 138 10.61 11.16 9.58
CA ASN A 138 11.75 11.29 10.49
C ASN A 138 13.09 11.24 9.72
N ILE A 139 13.23 10.33 8.75
CA ILE A 139 14.43 10.24 7.90
C ILE A 139 14.59 11.51 7.04
N LEU A 140 13.50 12.00 6.44
CA LEU A 140 13.53 13.21 5.62
C LEU A 140 13.97 14.45 6.41
N VAL A 141 13.56 14.55 7.69
CA VAL A 141 13.99 15.64 8.60
C VAL A 141 15.44 15.44 9.02
N SER A 142 15.83 14.23 9.44
CA SER A 142 17.19 13.97 9.93
C SER A 142 18.25 14.18 8.85
N GLU A 143 17.93 13.87 7.60
CA GLU A 143 18.83 14.03 6.45
C GLU A 143 18.67 15.40 5.74
N ASN A 144 17.76 16.27 6.23
CA ASN A 144 17.49 17.60 5.71
C ASN A 144 17.06 17.68 4.22
N TYR A 145 16.47 16.60 3.66
CA TYR A 145 16.05 16.57 2.24
C TYR A 145 14.87 17.51 1.93
N VAL A 146 14.11 17.94 2.94
CA VAL A 146 12.98 18.86 2.76
C VAL A 146 13.46 20.29 2.46
N SER A 147 14.57 20.71 3.06
CA SER A 147 15.05 22.09 2.98
C SER A 147 15.90 22.35 1.74
N ASP A 148 16.57 21.33 1.22
CA ASP A 148 17.38 21.41 -0.01
C ASP A 148 16.91 20.38 -1.04
N PRO A 149 15.97 20.74 -1.95
CA PRO A 149 15.51 19.85 -3.01
C PRO A 149 16.62 19.40 -3.96
N THR A 150 17.74 20.12 -4.07
CA THR A 150 18.85 19.74 -4.95
C THR A 150 19.58 18.50 -4.45
N SER A 151 19.54 18.24 -3.14
CA SER A 151 20.09 17.03 -2.51
C SER A 151 19.52 15.71 -3.07
N LEU A 152 18.37 15.75 -3.75
CA LEU A 152 17.73 14.59 -4.37
C LEU A 152 18.53 14.04 -5.56
N TRP A 153 19.29 14.87 -6.27
CA TRP A 153 20.11 14.47 -7.42
C TRP A 153 21.58 14.88 -7.31
N LYS A 154 21.91 15.85 -6.45
CA LYS A 154 23.29 16.29 -6.22
C LYS A 154 24.13 15.11 -5.72
N ASP A 155 25.34 14.97 -6.27
CA ASP A 155 26.29 13.89 -5.94
C ASP A 155 25.76 12.47 -6.21
N TYR A 156 24.76 12.33 -7.09
CA TYR A 156 24.34 11.01 -7.59
C TYR A 156 25.50 10.35 -8.36
N PRO A 157 25.78 9.05 -8.20
CA PRO A 157 24.98 8.05 -7.49
C PRO A 157 25.19 7.99 -5.97
N HIS A 158 24.09 7.89 -5.21
CA HIS A 158 24.10 7.73 -3.75
C HIS A 158 24.28 6.27 -3.33
N THR A 159 25.47 5.71 -3.56
CA THR A 159 25.75 4.28 -3.30
C THR A 159 25.85 3.92 -1.82
N LEU A 160 26.15 4.91 -0.96
CA LEU A 160 26.23 4.76 0.49
C LEU A 160 24.93 5.26 1.12
N ILE A 161 24.24 4.35 1.81
CA ILE A 161 22.91 4.57 2.38
C ILE A 161 23.00 4.54 3.91
N PRO A 162 22.46 5.55 4.62
CA PRO A 162 22.36 5.52 6.07
C PRO A 162 21.53 4.33 6.58
N PHE A 163 21.84 3.84 7.79
CA PHE A 163 21.14 2.72 8.41
C PHE A 163 19.60 2.86 8.35
N GLN A 164 19.08 4.02 8.79
CA GLN A 164 17.64 4.26 8.86
C GLN A 164 16.98 4.19 7.49
N MET A 165 17.61 4.78 6.46
CA MET A 165 17.10 4.74 5.10
C MET A 165 17.16 3.32 4.52
N LYS A 166 18.27 2.60 4.70
CA LYS A 166 18.37 1.21 4.23
C LYS A 166 17.32 0.33 4.91
N PHE A 167 17.20 0.41 6.23
CA PHE A 167 16.24 -0.39 6.98
C PHE A 167 14.79 -0.07 6.61
N PHE A 168 14.50 1.21 6.34
CA PHE A 168 13.20 1.63 5.82
C PHE A 168 12.87 0.89 4.51
N TYR A 169 13.75 0.94 3.50
CA TYR A 169 13.54 0.25 2.22
C TYR A 169 13.36 -1.26 2.35
N ILE A 170 14.18 -1.92 3.16
CA ILE A 170 14.05 -3.37 3.43
C ILE A 170 12.69 -3.67 4.05
N SER A 171 12.25 -2.86 5.01
CA SER A 171 10.95 -3.02 5.67
C SER A 171 9.77 -2.77 4.72
N GLN A 172 9.90 -1.79 3.81
CA GLN A 172 8.87 -1.52 2.80
C GLN A 172 8.73 -2.69 1.83
N LEU A 173 9.85 -3.23 1.31
CA LEU A 173 9.83 -4.41 0.44
C LEU A 173 9.23 -5.62 1.18
N ALA A 174 9.67 -5.87 2.40
CA ALA A 174 9.18 -6.96 3.24
C ALA A 174 7.66 -6.90 3.45
N TYR A 175 7.11 -5.72 3.76
CA TYR A 175 5.67 -5.55 3.93
C TYR A 175 4.88 -5.87 2.65
N TRP A 176 5.33 -5.37 1.50
CA TRP A 176 4.65 -5.61 0.23
C TRP A 176 4.83 -7.05 -0.27
N PHE A 177 5.94 -7.71 0.05
CA PHE A 177 6.07 -9.15 -0.19
C PHE A 177 5.17 -9.97 0.73
N HIS A 178 4.96 -9.55 1.98
CA HIS A 178 4.03 -10.19 2.91
C HIS A 178 2.59 -10.19 2.37
N ALA A 179 2.22 -9.20 1.56
CA ALA A 179 0.89 -9.13 0.98
C ALA A 179 0.56 -10.34 0.09
N PHE A 180 1.54 -11.02 -0.53
CA PHE A 180 1.29 -12.21 -1.36
C PHE A 180 0.74 -13.41 -0.58
N PRO A 181 1.43 -13.94 0.46
CA PRO A 181 0.87 -15.01 1.29
C PRO A 181 -0.40 -14.56 2.02
N GLU A 182 -0.52 -13.27 2.34
CA GLU A 182 -1.73 -12.74 2.98
C GLU A 182 -2.98 -12.86 2.08
N LEU A 183 -2.84 -12.76 0.75
CA LEU A 183 -3.96 -13.04 -0.17
C LEU A 183 -4.52 -14.45 0.02
N TYR A 184 -3.64 -15.41 0.32
CA TYR A 184 -4.00 -16.79 0.59
C TYR A 184 -4.60 -16.93 2.01
N PHE A 185 -3.97 -16.35 3.03
CA PHE A 185 -4.47 -16.43 4.41
C PHE A 185 -5.85 -15.76 4.58
N GLN A 186 -6.12 -14.67 3.88
CA GLN A 186 -7.43 -13.99 3.89
C GLN A 186 -8.50 -14.69 3.04
N LYS A 187 -8.14 -15.74 2.29
CA LYS A 187 -9.03 -16.40 1.31
C LYS A 187 -9.64 -15.38 0.34
N THR A 188 -8.80 -14.50 -0.20
CA THR A 188 -9.21 -13.51 -1.20
C THR A 188 -9.94 -14.20 -2.35
N LYS A 189 -11.04 -13.59 -2.80
CA LYS A 189 -11.80 -14.11 -3.92
C LYS A 189 -10.95 -14.13 -5.19
N LYS A 190 -11.07 -15.19 -5.99
CA LYS A 190 -10.31 -15.35 -7.25
C LYS A 190 -10.48 -14.18 -8.23
N GLU A 191 -11.65 -13.54 -8.23
CA GLU A 191 -11.95 -12.35 -9.06
C GLU A 191 -11.15 -11.09 -8.65
N ASP A 192 -10.77 -10.99 -7.37
CA ASP A 192 -10.05 -9.82 -6.84
C ASP A 192 -8.52 -9.99 -6.89
N ILE A 193 -8.01 -11.24 -6.99
CA ILE A 193 -6.58 -11.56 -6.98
C ILE A 193 -5.79 -10.78 -8.06
N PRO A 194 -6.19 -10.77 -9.35
CA PRO A 194 -5.40 -10.07 -10.38
C PRO A 194 -5.23 -8.58 -10.08
N ARG A 195 -6.29 -7.94 -9.57
CA ARG A 195 -6.25 -6.51 -9.19
C ARG A 195 -5.28 -6.27 -8.04
N GLN A 196 -5.28 -7.15 -7.04
CA GLN A 196 -4.37 -7.04 -5.89
C GLN A 196 -2.91 -7.33 -6.28
N LEU A 197 -2.66 -8.29 -7.17
CA LEU A 197 -1.32 -8.57 -7.69
C LEU A 197 -0.74 -7.37 -8.44
N VAL A 198 -1.52 -6.70 -9.28
CA VAL A 198 -1.08 -5.46 -9.94
C VAL A 198 -0.75 -4.39 -8.91
N TYR A 199 -1.59 -4.23 -7.89
CA TYR A 199 -1.37 -3.24 -6.82
C TYR A 199 -0.08 -3.51 -6.03
N ILE A 200 0.12 -4.74 -5.56
CA ILE A 200 1.34 -5.17 -4.85
C ILE A 200 2.57 -5.03 -5.76
N GLY A 201 2.46 -5.46 -7.01
CA GLY A 201 3.53 -5.38 -7.99
C GLY A 201 3.98 -3.94 -8.28
N LEU A 202 3.05 -2.98 -8.34
CA LEU A 202 3.41 -1.57 -8.53
C LEU A 202 4.25 -1.02 -7.37
N TYR A 203 3.93 -1.38 -6.13
CA TYR A 203 4.74 -0.98 -4.97
C TYR A 203 6.13 -1.60 -5.01
N LEU A 204 6.22 -2.92 -5.18
CA LEU A 204 7.50 -3.62 -5.25
C LEU A 204 8.37 -3.07 -6.38
N PHE A 205 7.79 -2.81 -7.54
CA PHE A 205 8.49 -2.26 -8.69
C PHE A 205 9.08 -0.88 -8.42
N HIS A 206 8.30 0.05 -7.84
CA HIS A 206 8.81 1.41 -7.58
C HIS A 206 9.79 1.46 -6.41
N ILE A 207 9.54 0.68 -5.34
CA ILE A 207 10.44 0.62 -4.17
C ILE A 207 11.77 -0.03 -4.58
N ALA A 208 11.74 -1.18 -5.26
CA ALA A 208 12.94 -1.86 -5.72
C ALA A 208 13.67 -1.04 -6.79
N GLY A 209 12.95 -0.41 -7.72
CA GLY A 209 13.52 0.47 -8.73
C GLY A 209 14.30 1.64 -8.11
N ALA A 210 13.71 2.32 -7.12
CA ALA A 210 14.40 3.39 -6.41
C ALA A 210 15.64 2.88 -5.63
N TYR A 211 15.53 1.69 -5.04
CA TYR A 211 16.61 1.08 -4.26
C TYR A 211 17.79 0.64 -5.13
N LEU A 212 17.52 -0.09 -6.22
CA LEU A 212 18.55 -0.66 -7.10
C LEU A 212 19.22 0.37 -8.01
N LEU A 213 18.51 1.44 -8.39
CA LEU A 213 19.05 2.52 -9.22
C LEU A 213 19.74 3.62 -8.41
N ASN A 214 19.96 3.44 -7.10
CA ASN A 214 20.52 4.45 -6.19
C ASN A 214 19.71 5.77 -6.18
N LEU A 215 18.39 5.72 -6.41
CA LEU A 215 17.46 6.85 -6.36
C LEU A 215 16.72 6.89 -5.01
N THR A 216 17.39 6.47 -3.93
CA THR A 216 16.79 6.25 -2.60
C THR A 216 16.26 7.54 -1.97
N ARG A 217 16.94 8.68 -2.20
CA ARG A 217 16.49 9.99 -1.71
C ARG A 217 15.17 10.42 -2.35
N LEU A 218 15.11 10.39 -3.69
CA LEU A 218 13.88 10.68 -4.43
C LEU A 218 12.77 9.70 -4.05
N GLY A 219 13.07 8.40 -4.06
CA GLY A 219 12.10 7.36 -3.74
C GLY A 219 11.51 7.51 -2.34
N LEU A 220 12.30 7.88 -1.33
CA LEU A 220 11.82 8.15 0.02
C LEU A 220 10.81 9.30 0.05
N VAL A 221 11.11 10.43 -0.59
CA VAL A 221 10.19 11.57 -0.67
C VAL A 221 8.88 11.17 -1.35
N LEU A 222 8.96 10.47 -2.48
CA LEU A 222 7.78 10.03 -3.21
C LEU A 222 6.94 9.01 -2.43
N LEU A 223 7.57 8.09 -1.71
CA LEU A 223 6.90 7.12 -0.84
C LEU A 223 6.19 7.80 0.32
N VAL A 224 6.84 8.71 1.03
CA VAL A 224 6.22 9.45 2.15
C VAL A 224 5.00 10.24 1.68
N LEU A 225 5.13 10.97 0.57
CA LEU A 225 4.02 11.72 -0.02
C LEU A 225 2.86 10.78 -0.41
N HIS A 226 3.16 9.65 -1.03
CA HIS A 226 2.14 8.69 -1.44
C HIS A 226 1.45 8.05 -0.23
N TYR A 227 2.21 7.55 0.73
CA TYR A 227 1.69 6.91 1.93
C TYR A 227 0.86 7.86 2.78
N PHE A 228 1.23 9.13 2.87
CA PHE A 228 0.41 10.12 3.56
C PHE A 228 -0.98 10.26 2.93
N VAL A 229 -1.05 10.36 1.59
CA VAL A 229 -2.32 10.44 0.86
C VAL A 229 -3.16 9.17 1.04
N GLU A 230 -2.55 7.99 0.95
CA GLU A 230 -3.25 6.71 1.14
C GLU A 230 -3.70 6.52 2.60
N PHE A 231 -2.89 6.94 3.57
CA PHE A 231 -3.28 6.94 4.99
C PHE A 231 -4.57 7.74 5.20
N LEU A 232 -4.65 8.95 4.62
CA LEU A 232 -5.84 9.80 4.73
C LEU A 232 -7.08 9.17 4.09
N PHE A 233 -6.92 8.43 2.98
CA PHE A 233 -8.01 7.66 2.39
C PHE A 233 -8.52 6.61 3.36
N HIS A 234 -7.62 5.76 3.85
CA HIS A 234 -7.98 4.62 4.67
C HIS A 234 -8.52 5.03 6.04
N ILE A 235 -7.97 6.07 6.67
CA ILE A 235 -8.48 6.57 7.95
C ILE A 235 -9.86 7.23 7.78
N SER A 236 -10.07 7.98 6.69
CA SER A 236 -11.39 8.53 6.35
C SER A 236 -12.42 7.42 6.14
N ARG A 237 -12.02 6.32 5.50
CA ARG A 237 -12.86 5.15 5.28
C ARG A 237 -13.20 4.44 6.60
N LEU A 238 -12.26 4.31 7.53
CA LEU A 238 -12.49 3.75 8.85
C LEU A 238 -13.50 4.60 9.65
N PHE A 239 -13.30 5.93 9.69
CA PHE A 239 -14.25 6.83 10.37
C PHE A 239 -15.64 6.79 9.74
N TYR A 240 -15.73 6.74 8.41
CA TYR A 240 -17.00 6.61 7.70
C TYR A 240 -17.70 5.28 8.01
N PHE A 241 -16.95 4.19 8.16
CA PHE A 241 -17.53 2.93 8.60
C PHE A 241 -18.00 2.97 10.06
N SER A 242 -17.37 3.75 10.93
CA SER A 242 -17.83 3.94 12.30
C SER A 242 -19.11 4.79 12.36
N ASP A 243 -19.12 5.94 11.69
CA ASP A 243 -20.29 6.82 11.56
C ASP A 243 -20.31 7.48 10.17
N GLU A 244 -21.45 7.34 9.49
CA GLU A 244 -21.65 7.89 8.15
C GLU A 244 -21.60 9.43 8.10
N LYS A 245 -21.63 10.13 9.24
CA LYS A 245 -21.48 11.59 9.31
C LYS A 245 -20.08 12.08 8.87
N TYR A 246 -19.06 11.23 8.92
CA TYR A 246 -17.67 11.62 8.61
C TYR A 246 -17.32 11.65 7.10
N GLN A 247 -18.30 11.90 6.22
CA GLN A 247 -18.06 11.95 4.76
C GLN A 247 -17.09 13.05 4.32
N LYS A 248 -16.92 14.12 5.11
CA LYS A 248 -16.02 15.24 4.79
C LYS A 248 -14.56 14.81 4.63
N GLY A 249 -14.13 13.73 5.30
CA GLY A 249 -12.77 13.20 5.17
C GLY A 249 -12.42 12.82 3.73
N PHE A 250 -13.38 12.26 2.98
CA PHE A 250 -13.16 11.94 1.56
C PHE A 250 -12.98 13.16 0.67
N SER A 251 -13.57 14.31 1.01
CA SER A 251 -13.37 15.55 0.25
C SER A 251 -11.97 16.11 0.47
N LEU A 252 -11.50 16.10 1.73
CA LEU A 252 -10.13 16.48 2.06
C LEU A 252 -9.11 15.58 1.35
N TRP A 253 -9.32 14.27 1.45
CA TRP A 253 -8.50 13.29 0.75
C TRP A 253 -8.50 13.52 -0.77
N ALA A 254 -9.65 13.77 -1.40
CA ALA A 254 -9.74 13.97 -2.84
C ALA A 254 -8.88 15.16 -3.33
N GLY A 255 -8.88 16.28 -2.58
CA GLY A 255 -8.02 17.42 -2.89
C GLY A 255 -6.53 17.09 -2.72
N LEU A 256 -6.18 16.47 -1.59
CA LEU A 256 -4.80 16.08 -1.30
C LEU A 256 -4.27 14.98 -2.22
N PHE A 257 -5.16 14.12 -2.73
CA PHE A 257 -4.81 13.11 -3.71
C PHE A 257 -4.29 13.77 -4.99
N VAL A 258 -5.07 14.67 -5.60
CA VAL A 258 -4.67 15.37 -6.82
C VAL A 258 -3.38 16.16 -6.60
N PHE A 259 -3.29 16.89 -5.47
CA PHE A 259 -2.08 17.62 -5.10
C PHE A 259 -0.85 16.70 -4.98
N GLY A 260 -0.98 15.57 -4.28
CA GLY A 260 0.09 14.60 -4.11
C GLY A 260 0.55 13.96 -5.42
N ARG A 261 -0.36 13.71 -6.38
CA ARG A 261 0.03 13.23 -7.72
C ARG A 261 0.79 14.30 -8.50
N LEU A 262 0.34 15.55 -8.46
CA LEU A 262 1.02 16.67 -9.11
C LEU A 262 2.44 16.87 -8.54
N LEU A 263 2.57 16.89 -7.21
CA LEU A 263 3.86 17.05 -6.55
C LEU A 263 4.81 15.86 -6.85
N THR A 264 4.28 14.64 -6.93
CA THR A 264 5.06 13.46 -7.36
C THR A 264 5.64 13.66 -8.77
N LEU A 265 4.84 14.13 -9.72
CA LEU A 265 5.31 14.39 -11.09
C LEU A 265 6.34 15.52 -11.13
N ILE A 266 6.08 16.63 -10.45
CA ILE A 266 6.99 17.78 -10.39
C ILE A 266 8.37 17.35 -9.85
N LEU A 267 8.40 16.67 -8.69
CA LEU A 267 9.65 16.22 -8.08
C LEU A 267 10.40 15.22 -8.95
N SER A 268 9.69 14.31 -9.61
CA SER A 268 10.28 13.31 -10.50
C SER A 268 10.90 13.95 -11.74
N VAL A 269 10.19 14.87 -12.38
CA VAL A 269 10.69 15.61 -13.55
C VAL A 269 11.83 16.53 -13.17
N LEU A 270 11.73 17.23 -12.04
CA LEU A 270 12.81 18.10 -11.55
C LEU A 270 14.08 17.29 -11.27
N THR A 271 13.97 16.17 -10.56
CA THR A 271 15.13 15.36 -10.15
C THR A 271 15.72 14.60 -11.33
N VAL A 272 14.91 13.83 -12.06
CA VAL A 272 15.40 12.92 -13.12
C VAL A 272 15.49 13.64 -14.47
N GLY A 273 14.49 14.45 -14.81
CA GLY A 273 14.40 15.12 -16.11
C GLY A 273 15.31 16.34 -16.24
N PHE A 274 15.57 17.07 -15.15
CA PHE A 274 16.44 18.25 -15.17
C PHE A 274 17.71 18.08 -14.35
N GLY A 275 17.63 17.62 -13.11
CA GLY A 275 18.77 17.48 -12.20
C GLY A 275 19.82 16.52 -12.74
N LEU A 276 19.45 15.23 -12.86
CA LEU A 276 20.33 14.18 -13.39
C LEU A 276 20.71 14.40 -14.86
N ALA A 277 19.80 14.96 -15.67
CA ALA A 277 20.07 15.23 -17.08
C ALA A 277 21.09 16.36 -17.33
N ARG A 278 21.33 17.22 -16.34
CA ARG A 278 22.34 18.29 -16.40
C ARG A 278 23.64 17.94 -15.67
N ALA A 279 23.68 16.81 -14.98
CA ALA A 279 24.90 16.33 -14.34
C ALA A 279 25.92 15.88 -15.40
N GLU A 280 27.21 16.02 -15.08
CA GLU A 280 28.32 15.72 -15.99
C GLU A 280 28.51 14.20 -16.18
N ASN A 281 28.16 13.40 -15.17
CA ASN A 281 28.34 11.95 -15.11
C ASN A 281 27.21 11.18 -15.81
N GLN A 282 27.05 11.37 -17.12
CA GLN A 282 26.03 10.69 -17.93
C GLN A 282 26.48 9.34 -18.49
N ASP A 283 27.14 8.54 -17.67
CA ASP A 283 27.63 7.21 -18.01
C ASP A 283 26.83 6.09 -17.33
N LEU A 284 26.92 4.88 -17.91
CA LEU A 284 26.40 3.66 -17.29
C LEU A 284 27.58 2.86 -16.74
N SER A 285 27.65 2.76 -15.41
CA SER A 285 28.71 2.03 -14.73
C SER A 285 28.12 1.22 -13.57
N LEU A 286 28.08 -0.10 -13.75
CA LEU A 286 27.62 -1.03 -12.73
C LEU A 286 28.56 -1.08 -11.52
N THR A 287 29.84 -0.77 -11.72
CA THR A 287 30.86 -0.81 -10.65
C THR A 287 30.73 0.39 -9.72
N THR A 288 30.46 1.58 -10.26
CA THR A 288 30.22 2.80 -9.46
C THR A 288 28.76 2.97 -9.06
N GLY A 289 27.87 2.10 -9.58
CA GLY A 289 26.42 2.22 -9.36
C GLY A 289 25.80 3.44 -10.06
N ASN A 290 26.45 3.97 -11.09
CA ASN A 290 25.93 5.07 -11.89
C ASN A 290 25.00 4.54 -13.00
N PHE A 291 23.73 4.94 -12.94
CA PHE A 291 22.70 4.59 -13.93
C PHE A 291 22.20 5.82 -14.69
N ASN A 292 22.95 6.92 -14.70
CA ASN A 292 22.52 8.21 -15.25
C ASN A 292 22.62 8.30 -16.78
N VAL A 293 22.01 7.36 -17.49
CA VAL A 293 21.91 7.41 -18.96
C VAL A 293 20.49 7.77 -19.40
N LEU A 294 20.37 8.41 -20.57
CA LEU A 294 19.09 8.88 -21.10
C LEU A 294 18.00 7.79 -21.11
N GLY A 295 18.35 6.57 -21.51
CA GLY A 295 17.41 5.44 -21.55
C GLY A 295 16.80 5.12 -20.17
N ILE A 296 17.62 5.05 -19.13
CA ILE A 296 17.16 4.77 -17.76
C ILE A 296 16.32 5.93 -17.24
N ARG A 297 16.73 7.18 -17.49
CA ARG A 297 15.96 8.38 -17.12
C ARG A 297 14.56 8.36 -17.73
N ILE A 298 14.45 8.05 -19.02
CA ILE A 298 13.16 7.93 -19.72
C ILE A 298 12.33 6.80 -19.12
N ILE A 299 12.92 5.62 -18.88
CA ILE A 299 12.20 4.49 -18.27
C ILE A 299 11.63 4.86 -16.89
N VAL A 300 12.44 5.49 -16.04
CA VAL A 300 12.01 5.94 -14.70
C VAL A 300 10.87 6.95 -14.80
N LEU A 301 11.02 7.98 -15.63
CA LEU A 301 9.98 9.00 -15.81
C LEU A 301 8.70 8.42 -16.42
N SER A 302 8.81 7.60 -17.46
CA SER A 302 7.67 6.94 -18.10
C SER A 302 6.94 6.00 -17.13
N SER A 303 7.67 5.26 -16.31
CA SER A 303 7.09 4.41 -15.24
C SER A 303 6.28 5.23 -14.25
N ILE A 304 6.86 6.31 -13.72
CA ILE A 304 6.20 7.17 -12.74
C ILE A 304 4.97 7.82 -13.39
N CYS A 305 5.12 8.44 -14.56
CA CYS A 305 4.02 9.06 -15.29
C CYS A 305 2.90 8.08 -15.62
N GLY A 306 3.23 6.88 -16.10
CA GLY A 306 2.26 5.82 -16.41
C GLY A 306 1.48 5.40 -15.16
N THR A 307 2.16 5.24 -14.04
CA THR A 307 1.54 4.87 -12.76
C THR A 307 0.66 6.00 -12.21
N GLN A 308 1.12 7.27 -12.28
CA GLN A 308 0.30 8.43 -11.90
C GLN A 308 -0.95 8.56 -12.77
N ALA A 309 -0.82 8.38 -14.09
CA ALA A 309 -1.94 8.40 -15.03
C ALA A 309 -2.95 7.29 -14.75
N PHE A 310 -2.47 6.07 -14.48
CA PHE A 310 -3.30 4.93 -14.09
C PHE A 310 -4.11 5.22 -12.81
N MET A 311 -3.46 5.78 -11.78
CA MET A 311 -4.12 6.14 -10.52
C MET A 311 -5.13 7.28 -10.71
N MET A 312 -4.77 8.31 -11.48
CA MET A 312 -5.68 9.42 -11.81
C MET A 312 -6.90 8.93 -12.60
N TRP A 313 -6.70 8.03 -13.55
CA TRP A 313 -7.81 7.43 -14.29
C TRP A 313 -8.76 6.66 -13.37
N LYS A 314 -8.23 5.86 -12.42
CA LYS A 314 -9.07 5.20 -11.40
C LYS A 314 -9.82 6.20 -10.53
N PHE A 315 -9.14 7.26 -10.09
CA PHE A 315 -9.73 8.32 -9.27
C PHE A 315 -10.86 9.07 -9.99
N ILE A 316 -10.63 9.47 -11.25
CA ILE A 316 -11.65 10.15 -12.07
C ILE A 316 -12.86 9.25 -12.27
N ASN A 317 -12.65 7.97 -12.62
CA ASN A 317 -13.75 7.02 -12.75
C ASN A 317 -14.54 6.86 -11.45
N PHE A 318 -13.86 6.81 -10.31
CA PHE A 318 -14.50 6.76 -9.00
C PHE A 318 -15.34 8.02 -8.73
N GLN A 319 -14.78 9.21 -8.99
CA GLN A 319 -15.47 10.48 -8.74
C GLN A 319 -16.66 10.68 -9.70
N LEU A 320 -16.53 10.29 -10.97
CA LEU A 320 -17.61 10.32 -11.96
C LEU A 320 -18.77 9.39 -11.56
N ARG A 321 -18.46 8.19 -11.05
CA ARG A 321 -19.47 7.26 -10.52
C ARG A 321 -20.21 7.89 -9.33
N ARG A 322 -19.47 8.42 -8.36
CA ARG A 322 -20.04 9.09 -7.19
C ARG A 322 -20.93 10.28 -7.58
N TRP A 323 -20.49 11.10 -8.53
CA TRP A 323 -21.28 12.22 -9.02
C TRP A 323 -22.56 11.75 -9.72
N ARG A 324 -22.48 10.75 -10.60
CA ARG A 324 -23.66 10.16 -11.26
C ARG A 324 -24.68 9.66 -10.25
N GLU A 325 -24.22 8.99 -9.20
CA GLU A 325 -25.09 8.49 -8.15
C GLU A 325 -25.76 9.62 -7.36
N HIS A 326 -25.04 10.69 -7.01
CA HIS A 326 -25.63 11.87 -6.37
C HIS A 326 -26.64 12.58 -7.28
N SER A 327 -26.35 12.75 -8.57
CA SER A 327 -27.27 13.36 -9.54
C SER A 327 -28.50 12.49 -9.80
N SER A 328 -28.37 11.16 -9.75
CA SER A 328 -29.50 10.23 -9.90
C SER A 328 -30.37 10.08 -8.64
N SER A 329 -29.84 10.47 -7.47
CA SER A 329 -30.56 10.45 -6.19
C SER A 329 -31.14 11.80 -5.77
N GLN A 330 -30.90 12.85 -6.56
CA GLN A 330 -31.66 14.09 -6.49
C GLN A 330 -33.05 13.85 -7.11
N PRO A 331 -34.17 14.09 -6.39
CA PRO A 331 -35.49 13.90 -6.98
C PRO A 331 -35.58 14.78 -8.22
N GLN A 332 -36.04 14.20 -9.35
CA GLN A 332 -36.43 14.98 -10.53
C GLN A 332 -37.44 16.04 -10.06
N SER A 333 -36.95 17.26 -9.82
CA SER A 333 -37.79 18.41 -9.55
C SER A 333 -38.57 18.68 -10.83
N LEU A 334 -39.84 18.30 -10.81
CA LEU A 334 -40.92 18.86 -11.60
C LEU A 334 -40.59 19.03 -13.10
N LYS A 335 -40.59 17.92 -13.85
CA LYS A 335 -41.10 18.03 -15.22
C LYS A 335 -42.56 18.46 -15.09
N LYS A 336 -42.85 19.75 -15.36
CA LYS A 336 -44.21 20.26 -15.58
C LYS A 336 -44.89 19.35 -16.61
N LYS A 337 -45.71 18.41 -16.15
CA LYS A 337 -46.67 17.72 -17.01
C LYS A 337 -47.76 18.75 -17.32
N PHE A 338 -47.77 19.24 -18.55
CA PHE A 338 -48.98 19.79 -19.14
C PHE A 338 -50.06 18.70 -19.05
N VAL A 339 -51.14 19.02 -18.37
CA VAL A 339 -52.35 18.18 -18.30
C VAL A 339 -53.11 18.42 -19.59
N THR A 340 -53.13 17.43 -20.48
CA THR A 340 -54.19 17.29 -21.48
C THR A 340 -55.09 16.14 -21.07
N THR A 341 -56.29 16.53 -20.67
CA THR A 341 -57.43 15.68 -20.32
C THR A 341 -57.92 14.91 -21.54
N LYS A 342 -58.01 13.57 -21.46
CA LYS A 342 -59.17 12.77 -21.94
C LYS A 342 -58.93 11.26 -21.81
N GLY A 343 -59.93 10.56 -21.24
CA GLY A 343 -60.35 9.22 -21.66
C GLY A 343 -59.71 8.00 -21.00
N ARG A 344 -60.39 7.43 -19.99
CA ARG A 344 -60.34 6.00 -19.59
C ARG A 344 -61.19 5.15 -20.58
N PRO A 345 -61.31 3.80 -20.48
CA PRO A 345 -60.48 2.77 -19.81
C PRO A 345 -60.28 1.46 -20.64
N SER A 346 -59.45 0.52 -20.11
CA SER A 346 -59.77 -0.92 -19.95
C SER A 346 -58.80 -1.97 -20.56
N LYS A 347 -58.46 -2.94 -19.69
CA LYS A 347 -58.23 -4.40 -19.88
C LYS A 347 -56.82 -4.99 -20.09
N LYS A 348 -56.45 -5.76 -19.04
CA LYS A 348 -55.94 -7.16 -18.97
C LYS A 348 -54.48 -7.53 -19.33
N GLU A 349 -53.78 -8.01 -18.30
CA GLU A 349 -53.02 -9.28 -18.17
C GLU A 349 -52.15 -9.79 -19.35
N ARG A 350 -50.83 -9.91 -19.13
CA ARG A 350 -50.13 -11.20 -18.85
C ARG A 350 -48.61 -11.03 -18.68
N GLU A 351 -48.06 -12.01 -17.97
CA GLU A 351 -46.68 -12.28 -17.53
C GLU A 351 -45.62 -12.52 -18.62
N ASN A 352 -44.37 -12.65 -18.12
CA ASN A 352 -43.11 -13.14 -18.69
C ASN A 352 -42.19 -12.02 -19.24
N GLY A 353 -40.95 -11.83 -18.77
CA GLY A 353 -40.04 -12.70 -18.03
C GLY A 353 -38.75 -12.87 -18.83
N LEU A 354 -37.60 -12.62 -18.18
CA LEU A 354 -36.20 -12.84 -18.64
C LEU A 354 -35.68 -11.83 -19.69
N ASN A 355 -34.49 -11.23 -19.61
CA ASN A 355 -33.29 -11.49 -18.82
C ASN A 355 -32.51 -10.18 -18.61
N GLY A 356 -32.19 -9.84 -17.36
CA GLY A 356 -31.24 -8.80 -17.00
C GLY A 356 -29.91 -9.42 -16.57
N THR A 357 -28.87 -9.23 -17.37
CA THR A 357 -27.48 -9.53 -17.06
C THR A 357 -26.99 -8.57 -15.96
N VAL A 358 -26.96 -9.05 -14.71
CA VAL A 358 -26.42 -8.30 -13.57
C VAL A 358 -24.91 -8.52 -13.52
N THR A 359 -24.14 -7.55 -14.00
CA THR A 359 -22.70 -7.44 -13.69
C THR A 359 -22.55 -6.98 -12.25
N SER A 360 -22.10 -7.88 -11.36
CA SER A 360 -21.83 -7.59 -9.95
C SER A 360 -20.50 -6.84 -9.79
N ASN A 361 -20.54 -5.52 -9.92
CA ASN A 361 -19.46 -4.62 -9.48
C ASN A 361 -20.08 -3.42 -8.76
N GLY A 362 -20.78 -3.68 -7.65
CA GLY A 362 -21.51 -2.66 -6.90
C GLY A 362 -21.24 -2.77 -5.41
N ALA A 363 -20.36 -1.90 -4.88
CA ALA A 363 -20.43 -1.38 -3.51
C ALA A 363 -19.28 -0.38 -3.18
N ASP A 364 -18.88 0.48 -4.12
CA ASP A 364 -17.88 1.53 -3.85
C ASP A 364 -18.47 2.95 -3.82
N SER A 365 -19.79 3.07 -3.71
CA SER A 365 -20.42 4.37 -3.51
C SER A 365 -21.54 4.31 -2.46
N PRO A 366 -21.64 5.33 -1.58
CA PRO A 366 -22.58 5.32 -0.46
C PRO A 366 -24.01 5.57 -0.94
N ARG A 367 -24.84 4.52 -0.95
CA ARG A 367 -26.30 4.67 -1.06
C ARG A 367 -26.84 5.31 0.22
N ARG A 368 -27.35 6.54 0.14
CA ARG A 368 -28.21 7.12 1.19
C ARG A 368 -29.47 6.27 1.32
N ARG A 369 -29.69 5.67 2.49
CA ARG A 369 -30.96 5.03 2.83
C ARG A 369 -31.97 6.15 3.09
N LYS A 370 -33.10 6.14 2.36
CA LYS A 370 -34.23 7.05 2.63
C LYS A 370 -34.66 6.87 4.08
N GLU A 371 -34.60 7.94 4.87
CA GLU A 371 -35.31 8.02 6.14
C GLU A 371 -36.81 7.80 5.87
N LYS A 372 -37.40 6.84 6.56
CA LYS A 372 -38.85 6.72 6.63
C LYS A 372 -39.34 7.84 7.54
N SER A 373 -40.10 8.78 6.99
CA SER A 373 -40.87 9.75 7.76
C SER A 373 -41.92 9.00 8.59
N SER A 374 -41.95 9.26 9.89
CA SER A 374 -43.11 8.99 10.75
C SER A 374 -44.18 10.04 10.53
#